data_AF-A0A4Q5T042-F1
#
_entry.id   AF-A0A4Q5T042-F1
#
_cell.length_a   1.000
_cell.length_b   1.000
_cell.length_c   1.000
_cell.angle_alpha   90.00
_cell.angle_beta   90.00
_cell.angle_gamma   90.00
#
_symmetry.space_group_name_H-M   'P 1'
#
loop_
_entity.id
_entity.type
_entity.pdbx_description
1 polymer ?
#
loop_
_entity_poly.entity_id
_entity_poly.type
_entity_poly.pdbx_seq_one_letter_code
_entity_poly.pdbx_strand_id
1 'polypeptide(L)'
;MRRLLLPVIAAALVLAGCTGGDDTPDGGEEPTATASPTFSADFADLEEEYDARLGVYAIDTGTGQVVEHRADERFAYASTIKALAVGALL
;
A
#
# COMPACT_ATOMS: atom_id res chain seq x y z
N MET A 1 -3.70 46.83 -16.70
CA MET A 1 -3.19 45.44 -16.72
C MET A 1 -3.87 44.62 -15.62
N ARG A 2 -5.20 44.48 -15.75
CA ARG A 2 -6.14 43.89 -14.79
C ARG A 2 -6.91 42.75 -15.48
N ARG A 3 -6.21 41.79 -16.11
CA ARG A 3 -6.85 40.72 -16.91
C ARG A 3 -6.14 39.36 -16.89
N LEU A 4 -5.35 39.06 -15.87
CA LEU A 4 -4.73 37.72 -15.74
C LEU A 4 -4.78 37.15 -14.32
N LEU A 5 -5.71 37.63 -13.49
CA LEU A 5 -5.97 37.14 -12.12
C LEU A 5 -7.27 36.32 -12.02
N LEU A 6 -7.74 35.68 -13.09
CA LEU A 6 -9.10 35.12 -13.14
C LEU A 6 -9.32 33.63 -13.47
N PRO A 7 -8.34 32.76 -13.79
CA PRO A 7 -8.63 31.32 -13.83
C PRO A 7 -8.27 30.59 -12.52
N VAL A 8 -7.56 31.23 -11.57
CA VAL A 8 -7.02 30.55 -10.36
C VAL A 8 -8.08 30.35 -9.25
N ILE A 9 -9.23 31.01 -9.29
CA ILE A 9 -10.25 30.94 -8.22
C ILE A 9 -11.45 30.03 -8.56
N ALA A 10 -11.66 29.64 -9.82
CA ALA A 10 -12.87 28.91 -10.24
C ALA A 10 -12.79 27.37 -10.12
N ALA A 11 -11.62 26.78 -9.83
CA ALA A 11 -11.50 25.33 -9.68
C ALA A 11 -11.74 24.82 -8.24
N ALA A 12 -11.81 25.73 -7.25
CA ALA A 12 -11.91 25.37 -5.84
C ALA A 12 -13.35 25.14 -5.31
N LEU A 13 -14.38 25.16 -6.17
CA LEU A 13 -15.78 25.22 -5.70
C LEU A 13 -16.78 24.23 -6.32
N VAL A 14 -16.36 23.27 -7.17
CA VAL A 14 -17.36 22.53 -7.99
C VAL A 14 -17.59 21.05 -7.66
N LEU A 15 -16.88 20.36 -6.77
CA LEU A 15 -17.25 18.95 -6.48
C LEU A 15 -17.27 18.55 -4.99
N ALA A 16 -17.58 19.48 -4.10
CA ALA A 16 -18.35 19.12 -2.90
C ALA A 16 -19.80 18.77 -3.33
N GLY A 17 -19.98 17.57 -3.88
CA GLY A 17 -21.28 16.99 -4.23
C GLY A 17 -21.61 15.84 -3.27
N CYS A 18 -22.61 16.07 -2.41
CA CYS A 18 -23.07 15.16 -1.36
C CYS A 18 -23.64 13.84 -1.88
N THR A 19 -23.36 12.72 -1.20
CA THR A 19 -24.37 11.68 -0.90
C THR A 19 -24.05 11.05 0.45
N GLY A 20 -24.99 11.16 1.40
CA GLY A 20 -24.91 10.50 2.71
C GLY A 20 -25.23 9.01 2.63
N GLY A 21 -24.86 8.30 3.69
CA GLY A 21 -25.21 6.91 3.96
C GLY A 21 -24.32 6.37 5.08
N ASP A 22 -24.91 6.17 6.26
CA ASP A 22 -24.34 5.44 7.38
C ASP A 22 -23.84 4.05 6.94
N ASP A 23 -22.57 3.76 7.18
CA ASP A 23 -22.10 2.40 7.38
C ASP A 23 -21.10 2.44 8.53
N THR A 24 -21.59 2.11 9.72
CA THR A 24 -20.74 1.65 10.82
C THR A 24 -20.19 0.30 10.36
N PRO A 25 -18.87 0.13 10.15
CA PRO A 25 -18.34 -1.21 10.01
C PRO A 25 -18.45 -1.83 11.40
N ASP A 26 -19.36 -2.78 11.53
CA ASP A 26 -19.34 -3.76 12.61
C ASP A 26 -17.92 -4.30 12.69
N GLY A 27 -17.27 -4.05 13.82
CA GLY A 27 -15.89 -4.45 14.08
C GLY A 27 -15.86 -5.96 14.15
N GLY A 28 -15.71 -6.58 12.98
CA GLY A 28 -15.50 -8.01 12.83
C GLY A 28 -14.37 -8.44 13.75
N GLU A 29 -14.67 -9.45 14.55
CA GLU A 29 -13.75 -10.06 15.50
C GLU A 29 -12.41 -10.34 14.82
N GLU A 30 -11.39 -9.61 15.26
CA GLU A 30 -10.02 -9.77 14.79
C GLU A 30 -9.60 -11.22 15.08
N PRO A 31 -9.16 -12.00 14.06
CA PRO A 31 -8.68 -13.34 14.31
C PRO A 31 -7.52 -13.22 15.29
N THR A 32 -7.62 -13.89 16.45
CA THR A 32 -6.53 -13.96 17.42
C THR A 32 -5.30 -14.51 16.72
N ALA A 33 -4.36 -13.64 16.39
CA ALA A 33 -3.13 -13.99 15.71
C ALA A 33 -2.34 -14.91 16.64
N THR A 34 -2.24 -16.19 16.25
CA THR A 34 -1.18 -17.07 16.76
C THR A 34 0.14 -16.35 16.47
N ALA A 35 0.96 -16.14 17.52
CA ALA A 35 2.21 -15.41 17.42
C ALA A 35 3.05 -15.93 16.24
N SER A 36 3.07 -15.17 15.16
CA SER A 36 3.94 -15.43 14.03
C SER A 36 5.39 -15.33 14.50
N PRO A 37 6.31 -16.17 13.98
CA PRO A 37 7.73 -15.98 14.22
C PRO A 37 8.13 -14.51 13.97
N THR A 38 8.81 -13.90 14.93
CA THR A 38 9.22 -12.49 14.88
C THR A 38 10.36 -12.31 13.87
N PHE A 39 10.03 -12.21 12.58
CA PHE A 39 11.00 -11.88 11.53
C PHE A 39 11.27 -10.37 11.41
N SER A 40 10.49 -9.54 12.09
CA SER A 40 10.58 -8.08 11.97
C SER A 40 11.90 -7.49 12.48
N ALA A 41 12.52 -8.12 13.48
CA ALA A 41 13.84 -7.69 13.97
C ALA A 41 14.94 -7.93 12.93
N ASP A 42 14.87 -9.06 12.22
CA ASP A 42 15.91 -9.48 11.27
C ASP A 42 15.98 -8.57 10.03
N PHE A 43 14.87 -8.00 9.57
CA PHE A 43 14.86 -7.16 8.38
C PHE A 43 15.43 -5.75 8.61
N ALA A 44 15.29 -5.19 9.81
CA ALA A 44 15.86 -3.89 10.13
C ALA A 44 17.38 -3.94 10.18
N ASP A 45 17.95 -5.02 10.73
CA ASP A 45 19.39 -5.26 10.76
C ASP A 45 19.96 -5.37 9.34
N LEU A 46 19.24 -6.02 8.43
CA LEU A 46 19.61 -6.08 7.01
C LEU A 46 19.52 -4.71 6.31
N GLU A 47 18.52 -3.89 6.63
CA GLU A 47 18.45 -2.52 6.10
C GLU A 47 19.68 -1.70 6.53
N GLU A 48 20.12 -1.84 7.78
CA GLU A 48 21.31 -1.16 8.32
C GLU A 48 22.61 -1.70 7.70
N GLU A 49 22.78 -3.03 7.66
CA GLU A 49 24.00 -3.67 7.14
C GLU A 49 24.27 -3.30 5.68
N TYR A 50 23.23 -3.22 4.86
CA TYR A 50 23.34 -3.01 3.41
C TYR A 50 23.06 -1.58 2.96
N ASP A 51 22.83 -0.63 3.89
CA ASP A 51 22.37 0.74 3.58
C ASP A 51 21.22 0.74 2.56
N ALA A 52 20.21 -0.07 2.87
CA ALA A 52 19.13 -0.41 1.96
C ALA A 52 17.75 -0.16 2.57
N ARG A 53 16.72 -0.23 1.72
CA ARG A 53 15.31 -0.23 2.13
C ARG A 53 14.66 -1.50 1.60
N LEU A 54 14.06 -2.29 2.48
CA LEU A 54 13.54 -3.60 2.14
C LEU A 54 12.01 -3.61 2.18
N GLY A 55 11.35 -4.15 1.15
CA GLY A 55 9.92 -4.45 1.15
C GLY A 55 9.72 -5.95 0.99
N VAL A 56 9.08 -6.61 1.96
CA VAL A 56 8.84 -8.05 1.98
C VAL A 56 7.36 -8.33 2.22
N TYR A 57 6.81 -9.20 1.39
CA TYR A 57 5.53 -9.87 1.59
C TYR A 57 5.68 -11.33 1.17
N ALA A 58 5.47 -12.25 2.10
CA ALA A 58 5.49 -13.68 1.84
C ALA A 58 4.24 -14.32 2.45
N ILE A 59 3.59 -15.20 1.71
CA ILE A 59 2.41 -15.94 2.15
C ILE A 59 2.63 -17.43 1.91
N ASP A 60 2.44 -18.23 2.96
CA ASP A 60 2.24 -19.67 2.79
C ASP A 60 0.82 -19.90 2.28
N THR A 61 0.67 -20.25 1.01
CA THR A 61 -0.64 -20.47 0.39
C THR A 61 -1.37 -21.71 0.89
N GLY A 62 -0.72 -22.59 1.66
CA GLY A 62 -1.34 -23.75 2.30
C GLY A 62 -1.97 -23.44 3.65
N THR A 63 -1.31 -22.60 4.46
CA THR A 63 -1.76 -22.26 5.82
C THR A 63 -2.34 -20.86 5.96
N GLY A 64 -2.07 -19.97 5.00
CA GLY A 64 -2.43 -18.54 5.06
C GLY A 64 -1.53 -17.71 5.98
N GLN A 65 -0.46 -18.29 6.54
CA GLN A 65 0.50 -17.53 7.35
C GLN A 65 1.26 -16.53 6.48
N VAL A 66 1.42 -15.31 7.00
CA VAL A 66 2.03 -14.18 6.29
C VAL A 66 3.23 -13.65 7.06
N VAL A 67 4.27 -13.23 6.32
CA VAL A 67 5.42 -12.46 6.80
C VAL A 67 5.47 -11.14 6.03
N GLU A 68 5.50 -10.03 6.74
CA GLU A 68 5.45 -8.67 6.19
C GLU A 68 6.53 -7.77 6.79
N HIS A 69 7.14 -6.95 5.94
CA HIS A 69 8.00 -5.82 6.34
C HIS A 69 7.87 -4.72 5.29
N ARG A 70 7.32 -3.56 5.65
CA ARG A 70 7.01 -2.44 4.74
C ARG A 70 6.22 -2.86 3.49
N ALA A 71 5.30 -3.83 3.63
CA ALA A 71 4.61 -4.46 2.50
C ALA A 71 3.79 -3.46 1.64
N ASP A 72 3.26 -2.40 2.25
CA ASP A 72 2.48 -1.36 1.56
C ASP A 72 3.32 -0.17 1.08
N GLU A 73 4.62 -0.14 1.37
CA GLU A 73 5.52 0.90 0.88
C GLU A 73 5.76 0.70 -0.63
N ARG A 74 5.79 1.80 -1.40
CA ARG A 74 5.93 1.72 -2.87
C ARG A 74 7.40 1.61 -3.26
N PHE A 75 7.70 0.59 -4.07
CA PHE A 75 9.01 0.39 -4.70
C PHE A 75 8.91 0.44 -6.23
N ALA A 76 10.00 0.80 -6.90
CA ALA A 76 10.05 0.74 -8.36
C ALA A 76 10.09 -0.73 -8.82
N TYR A 77 9.12 -1.16 -9.63
CA TYR A 77 9.04 -2.54 -10.13
C TYR A 77 10.22 -2.94 -11.03
N ALA A 78 10.90 -1.99 -11.68
CA ALA A 78 12.00 -2.25 -12.62
C ALA A 78 11.66 -3.38 -13.62
N SER A 79 12.41 -4.48 -13.63
CA SER A 79 12.16 -5.61 -14.53
C SER A 79 11.13 -6.63 -14.02
N THR A 80 10.69 -6.58 -12.75
CA THR A 80 9.76 -7.58 -12.18
C THR A 80 8.36 -7.48 -12.80
N ILE A 81 7.97 -6.29 -13.26
CA ILE A 81 6.71 -6.06 -13.99
C ILE A 81 6.56 -6.97 -15.22
N LYS A 82 7.66 -7.46 -15.80
CA LYS A 82 7.61 -8.34 -16.99
C LYS A 82 6.79 -9.60 -16.74
N ALA A 83 6.79 -10.14 -15.52
CA ALA A 83 5.97 -11.30 -15.18
C ALA A 83 4.47 -11.00 -15.34
N LEU A 84 4.01 -9.87 -14.79
CA LEU A 84 2.61 -9.44 -14.91
C LEU A 84 2.27 -9.02 -16.34
N ALA A 85 3.18 -8.34 -17.04
CA ALA A 85 2.97 -7.92 -18.43
C ALA A 85 2.81 -9.12 -19.38
N VAL A 86 3.61 -10.18 -19.19
CA VAL A 86 3.42 -11.44 -19.93
C VAL A 86 2.15 -12.14 -19.48
N GLY A 87 1.81 -12.12 -18.19
CA GLY A 87 0.53 -12.63 -17.70
C GLY A 87 -0.69 -11.95 -18.33
N ALA A 88 -0.59 -10.66 -18.66
CA ALA A 88 -1.63 -9.93 -19.38
C ALA A 88 -1.65 -10.21 -20.90
N LEU A 89 -0.55 -10.71 -21.46
CA LEU A 89 -0.43 -11.06 -22.88
C LEU A 89 -1.01 -12.45 -23.21
N LEU A 90 -0.86 -13.40 -22.28
CA LEU A 90 -1.30 -14.80 -22.40
C LEU A 90 -2.82 -14.93 -22.25
#